data_AF-A0A0W1R8R5-F1
#
_entry.id   AF-A0A0W1R8R5-F1
#
_cell.length_a   1.000
_cell.length_b   1.000
_cell.length_c   1.000
_cell.angle_alpha   90.00
_cell.angle_beta   90.00
_cell.angle_gamma   90.00
#
_symmetry.space_group_name_H-M   'P 1'
#
loop_
_entity.id
_entity.type
_entity.pdbx_description
1 polymer ?
#
loop_
_entity_poly.entity_id
_entity_poly.type
_entity_poly.pdbx_seq_one_letter_code
_entity_poly.pdbx_strand_id
1 'polypeptide(L)'
;MPDRLLRINAYTTFDMLDGEAHGHDFDEEAFAVLNVTAPRKNPDAVTLELELDNTQLEHLPAHADRVTLSAEQARTLAGELEKYAGRVEAAADDE
;
A
#
# COMPACT_ATOMS: atom_id res chain seq x y z
N MET A 1 -15.99 6.64 -11.46
CA MET A 1 -15.03 6.22 -10.42
C MET A 1 -15.13 7.27 -9.34
N PRO A 2 -15.09 6.88 -8.04
CA PRO A 2 -14.81 7.85 -6.99
C PRO A 2 -13.56 8.67 -7.35
N ASP A 3 -13.42 9.85 -6.76
CA ASP A 3 -12.40 10.85 -7.07
C ASP A 3 -10.99 10.39 -6.65
N ARG A 4 -10.54 9.25 -7.22
CA ARG A 4 -9.32 8.56 -6.85
C ARG A 4 -8.12 9.30 -7.39
N LEU A 5 -7.09 9.38 -6.55
CA LEU A 5 -5.85 10.08 -6.88
C LEU A 5 -4.85 9.16 -7.59
N LEU A 6 -4.85 7.87 -7.26
CA LEU A 6 -4.04 6.84 -7.90
C LEU A 6 -4.75 6.25 -9.11
N ARG A 7 -3.96 6.02 -10.16
CA ARG A 7 -4.43 5.40 -11.39
C ARG A 7 -4.40 3.87 -11.28
N ILE A 8 -5.54 3.27 -10.99
CA ILE A 8 -5.72 1.82 -11.02
C ILE A 8 -5.67 1.32 -12.46
N ASN A 9 -4.93 0.24 -12.69
CA ASN A 9 -4.86 -0.46 -13.98
C ASN A 9 -4.47 -1.93 -13.77
N ALA A 10 -4.41 -2.71 -14.86
CA ALA A 10 -4.11 -4.15 -14.80
C ALA A 10 -2.70 -4.51 -14.26
N TYR A 11 -1.84 -3.52 -14.03
CA TYR A 11 -0.51 -3.68 -13.45
C TYR A 11 -0.42 -3.15 -12.01
N THR A 12 -1.53 -2.69 -11.43
CA THR A 12 -1.58 -2.31 -10.01
C THR A 12 -1.29 -3.54 -9.15
N THR A 13 -0.41 -3.41 -8.15
CA THR A 13 -0.01 -4.55 -7.30
C THR A 13 -1.20 -5.13 -6.54
N PHE A 14 -1.93 -4.29 -5.80
CA PHE A 14 -3.18 -4.63 -5.15
C PHE A 14 -4.20 -3.54 -5.42
N ASP A 15 -5.27 -3.87 -6.12
CA ASP A 15 -6.38 -2.94 -6.41
C ASP A 15 -7.47 -2.94 -5.34
N MET A 16 -7.39 -3.89 -4.38
CA MET A 16 -8.27 -3.98 -3.23
C MET A 16 -7.56 -4.66 -2.06
N LEU A 17 -7.36 -3.91 -0.97
CA LEU A 17 -6.97 -4.39 0.36
C LEU A 17 -7.90 -3.75 1.39
N ASP A 18 -8.00 -4.33 2.59
CA ASP A 18 -8.51 -3.59 3.74
C ASP A 18 -7.40 -2.67 4.27
N GLY A 19 -7.72 -1.40 4.47
CA GLY A 19 -6.77 -0.39 4.92
C GLY A 19 -7.32 0.46 6.04
N GLU A 20 -6.42 0.96 6.86
CA GLU A 20 -6.74 1.75 8.05
C GLU A 20 -5.90 3.01 8.07
N ALA A 21 -6.48 4.12 8.53
CA ALA A 21 -5.74 5.33 8.86
C ALA A 21 -6.04 5.75 10.30
N HIS A 22 -4.98 5.84 11.10
CA HIS A 22 -5.06 6.26 12.50
C HIS A 22 -4.54 7.70 12.64
N GLY A 23 -5.42 8.59 13.06
CA GLY A 23 -5.10 9.95 13.49
C GLY A 23 -4.97 10.05 15.01
N HIS A 24 -4.74 11.27 15.50
CA HIS A 24 -4.74 11.51 16.97
C HIS A 24 -6.15 11.35 17.57
N ASP A 25 -7.17 11.77 16.82
CA ASP A 25 -8.56 11.88 17.27
C ASP A 25 -9.54 11.09 16.38
N PHE A 26 -9.05 10.27 15.45
CA PHE A 26 -9.88 9.47 14.56
C PHE A 26 -9.20 8.16 14.18
N ASP A 27 -10.01 7.17 13.85
CA ASP A 27 -9.63 5.94 13.16
C ASP A 27 -10.58 5.80 11.97
N GLU A 28 -10.03 5.44 10.81
CA GLU A 28 -10.80 5.22 9.58
C GLU A 28 -10.46 3.86 9.00
N GLU A 29 -11.48 3.15 8.52
CA GLU A 29 -11.34 1.88 7.82
C GLU A 29 -11.98 2.02 6.43
N ALA A 30 -11.22 1.67 5.40
CA ALA A 30 -11.69 1.76 4.02
C ALA A 30 -10.96 0.78 3.12
N PHE A 31 -11.54 0.48 1.96
CA PHE A 31 -10.80 -0.25 0.94
C PHE A 31 -9.61 0.57 0.44
N ALA A 32 -8.48 -0.10 0.25
CA ALA A 32 -7.22 0.49 -0.10
C ALA A 32 -6.69 -0.03 -1.43
N VAL A 33 -5.98 0.83 -2.15
CA VAL A 33 -5.09 0.44 -3.24
C VAL A 33 -3.66 0.56 -2.76
N LEU A 34 -2.86 -0.47 -2.99
CA LEU A 34 -1.43 -0.46 -2.70
C LEU A 34 -0.67 -0.82 -3.98
N ASN A 35 0.21 0.07 -4.42
CA ASN A 35 0.87 -0.08 -5.71
C ASN A 35 2.38 0.10 -5.62
N VAL A 36 3.13 -0.80 -6.26
CA VAL A 36 4.59 -0.73 -6.38
C VAL A 36 4.95 -0.59 -7.85
N THR A 37 5.70 0.46 -8.18
CA THR A 37 6.12 0.72 -9.57
C THR A 37 7.57 1.20 -9.66
N ALA A 38 8.14 1.14 -10.86
CA ALA A 38 9.38 1.82 -11.22
C ALA A 38 9.28 2.34 -12.67
N PRO A 39 10.00 3.41 -13.05
CA PRO A 39 9.99 3.91 -14.42
C PRO A 39 10.38 2.83 -15.44
N ARG A 40 9.63 2.72 -16.54
CA ARG A 40 9.92 1.73 -17.61
C ARG A 40 11.25 1.98 -18.33
N LYS A 41 11.75 3.21 -18.34
CA LYS A 41 13.00 3.62 -18.99
C LYS A 41 13.89 4.26 -17.94
N ASN A 42 15.12 3.78 -17.83
CA ASN A 42 16.14 4.26 -16.88
C ASN A 42 15.60 4.38 -15.43
N PRO A 43 15.15 3.27 -14.81
CA PRO A 43 14.65 3.32 -13.44
C PRO A 43 15.76 3.72 -12.47
N ASP A 44 15.46 4.71 -11.63
CA ASP A 44 16.34 5.26 -10.60
C ASP A 44 15.79 5.05 -9.18
N ALA A 45 14.47 4.77 -9.05
CA ALA A 45 13.81 4.47 -7.80
C ALA A 45 12.61 3.53 -7.97
N VAL A 46 12.18 2.97 -6.84
CA VAL A 46 10.91 2.26 -6.68
C VAL A 46 9.93 3.19 -5.97
N THR A 47 8.70 3.29 -6.47
CA THR A 47 7.61 4.04 -5.86
C THR A 47 6.65 3.06 -5.22
N LEU A 48 6.34 3.26 -3.94
CA LEU A 48 5.25 2.60 -3.23
C LEU A 48 4.17 3.65 -2.94
N GLU A 49 2.93 3.36 -3.28
CA GLU A 49 1.79 4.26 -3.15
C GLU A 49 0.63 3.57 -2.45
N LEU A 50 -0.04 4.28 -1.53
CA LEU A 50 -1.23 3.85 -0.82
C LEU A 50 -2.34 4.89 -0.99
N GLU A 51 -3.56 4.45 -1.25
CA GLU A 51 -4.74 5.30 -1.23
C GLU A 51 -5.94 4.55 -0.63
N LEU A 52 -6.55 5.13 0.40
CA LEU A 52 -7.83 4.69 0.94
C LEU A 52 -8.99 5.21 0.09
N ASP A 53 -10.08 4.46 -0.05
CA ASP A 53 -11.28 4.88 -0.77
C ASP A 53 -11.94 6.03 -0.01
N ASN A 54 -11.76 7.24 -0.54
CA ASN A 54 -12.21 8.47 0.09
C ASN A 54 -13.74 8.57 0.23
N THR A 55 -14.51 7.70 -0.41
CA THR A 55 -15.97 7.65 -0.23
C THR A 55 -16.41 6.94 1.03
N GLN A 56 -15.47 6.24 1.69
CA GLN A 56 -15.69 5.52 2.95
C GLN A 56 -15.06 6.24 4.14
N LEU A 57 -14.43 7.41 3.94
CA LEU A 57 -13.75 8.18 4.99
C LEU A 57 -14.63 9.34 5.48
N GLU A 58 -14.63 9.58 6.79
CA GLU A 58 -15.38 10.69 7.39
C GLU A 58 -14.48 11.89 7.75
N HIS A 59 -13.31 11.62 8.35
CA HIS A 59 -12.43 12.63 8.95
C HIS A 59 -11.24 12.97 8.07
N LEU A 60 -10.78 12.01 7.27
CA LEU A 60 -9.56 12.10 6.49
C LEU A 60 -9.88 12.59 5.07
N PRO A 61 -9.38 13.76 4.64
CA PRO A 61 -9.57 14.24 3.28
C PRO A 61 -9.05 13.22 2.25
N ALA A 62 -9.59 13.26 1.03
CA ALA A 62 -9.06 12.45 -0.06
C ALA A 62 -7.55 12.72 -0.24
N HIS A 63 -6.74 11.69 -0.05
CA HIS A 63 -5.29 11.75 -0.12
C HIS A 63 -4.75 10.40 -0.62
N ALA A 64 -3.55 10.45 -1.18
CA ALA A 64 -2.77 9.28 -1.53
C ALA A 64 -1.35 9.54 -1.06
N ASP A 65 -0.78 8.58 -0.35
CA ASP A 65 0.56 8.66 0.18
C ASP A 65 1.53 7.95 -0.75
N ARG A 66 2.73 8.51 -0.86
CA ARG A 66 3.78 7.99 -1.73
C ARG A 66 5.11 8.01 -1.01
N VAL A 67 5.84 6.90 -1.11
CA VAL A 67 7.24 6.83 -0.70
C VAL A 67 8.12 6.42 -1.88
N THR A 68 9.30 7.04 -1.97
CA THR A 68 10.32 6.75 -2.98
C THR A 68 11.46 6.00 -2.31
N LEU A 69 11.77 4.82 -2.83
CA LEU A 69 12.76 3.90 -2.30
C LEU A 69 13.89 3.72 -3.30
N SER A 70 15.14 3.67 -2.82
CA SER A 70 16.24 3.12 -3.60
C SER A 70 16.01 1.62 -3.85
N ALA A 71 16.72 1.05 -4.83
CA ALA A 71 16.67 -0.39 -5.08
C ALA A 71 17.12 -1.22 -3.87
N GLU A 72 18.01 -0.69 -3.03
CA GLU A 72 18.44 -1.36 -1.80
C GLU A 72 17.34 -1.33 -0.73
N GLN A 73 16.74 -0.16 -0.48
CA GLN A 73 15.65 0.00 0.48
C GLN A 73 14.44 -0.87 0.12
N ALA A 74 14.10 -0.94 -1.18
CA ALA A 74 13.03 -1.78 -1.67
C ALA A 74 13.28 -3.28 -1.39
N ARG A 75 14.51 -3.76 -1.57
CA ARG A 75 14.89 -5.15 -1.24
C ARG A 75 14.83 -5.42 0.25
N THR A 76 15.24 -4.45 1.08
CA THR A 76 15.11 -4.56 2.53
C THR A 76 13.65 -4.68 2.95
N LEU A 77 12.76 -3.85 2.40
CA LEU A 77 11.32 -3.93 2.67
C LEU A 77 10.74 -5.29 2.24
N ALA A 78 11.10 -5.78 1.05
CA ALA A 78 10.67 -7.09 0.58
C ALA A 78 11.09 -8.23 1.52
N GLY A 79 12.33 -8.21 2.02
CA GLY A 79 12.80 -9.21 2.97
C GLY A 79 12.07 -9.20 4.30
N GLU A 80 11.69 -8.01 4.82
CA GLU A 80 10.85 -7.95 6.02
C GLU A 80 9.43 -8.47 5.74
N LEU A 81 8.82 -8.14 4.58
CA LEU A 81 7.51 -8.67 4.19
C LEU A 81 7.51 -10.21 4.14
N GLU A 82 8.50 -10.83 3.48
CA GLU A 82 8.65 -12.29 3.40
C GLU A 82 8.79 -12.92 4.80
N LYS A 83 9.62 -12.33 5.64
CA LYS A 83 9.86 -12.80 7.01
C LYS A 83 8.59 -12.75 7.87
N TYR A 84 7.79 -11.69 7.77
CA TYR A 84 6.54 -11.59 8.53
C TYR A 84 5.45 -12.49 7.94
N ALA A 85 5.38 -12.67 6.62
CA ALA A 85 4.49 -13.64 6.00
C ALA A 85 4.76 -15.06 6.51
N GLY A 86 6.03 -15.49 6.54
CA GLY A 86 6.39 -16.80 7.08
C GLY A 86 6.05 -16.99 8.57
N ARG A 87 5.99 -15.92 9.37
CA ARG A 87 5.51 -16.01 10.76
C ARG A 87 4.00 -16.23 10.84
N VAL A 88 3.23 -15.61 9.95
CA VAL A 88 1.77 -15.80 9.87
C VAL A 88 1.46 -17.23 9.42
N GLU A 89 2.15 -17.73 8.39
CA GLU A 89 1.98 -19.10 7.89
C GLU A 89 2.32 -20.13 8.97
N ALA A 90 3.46 -19.97 9.66
CA ALA A 90 3.85 -20.88 10.74
C ALA A 90 2.83 -20.92 11.90
N ALA A 91 2.21 -19.79 12.22
CA ALA A 91 1.16 -19.75 13.26
C ALA A 91 -0.14 -20.44 12.83
N ALA A 92 -0.44 -20.46 11.53
CA ALA A 92 -1.63 -21.12 10.98
C ALA A 92 -1.46 -22.65 10.87
N ASP A 93 -0.23 -23.14 10.69
CA ASP A 93 0.08 -24.58 10.64
C ASP A 93 0.10 -25.25 12.04
N ASP A 94 0.20 -24.45 13.11
CA ASP A 94 0.20 -24.90 14.51
C ASP A 94 -1.23 -25.01 15.12
N GLU A 95 -2.28 -24.60 14.39
CA GLU A 95 -3.72 -24.72 14.75
C GLU A 95 -4.41 -25.95 14.12
#